data_AF-A0A5K1G5P7-F1
#
_entry.id   AF-A0A5K1G5P7-F1
#
_cell.length_a   1.000
_cell.length_b   1.000
_cell.length_c   1.000
_cell.angle_alpha   90.00
_cell.angle_beta   90.00
_cell.angle_gamma   90.00
#
_symmetry.space_group_name_H-M   'P 1'
#
loop_
_entity.id
_entity.type
_entity.pdbx_description
1 polymer ?
#
loop_
_entity_poly.entity_id
_entity_poly.type
_entity_poly.pdbx_seq_one_letter_code
_entity_poly.pdbx_strand_id
1 'polypeptide(L)'
;VDYPTQPMQVIASLWNGENWATDGGKIKIDWRYAPFVASFRGFSIDGCPANGHGTQQCSLPKYWWNTGTYTSLSATQKIAYQQVRRKYLTYDYCSDRA
;
A
#
# COMPACT_ATOMS: atom_id res chain seq x y z
N VAL A 1 -14.39 10.05 -3.29
CA VAL A 1 -13.46 8.91 -3.15
C VAL A 1 -14.07 7.98 -2.13
N ASP A 2 -14.36 6.76 -2.54
CA ASP A 2 -14.97 5.77 -1.66
C ASP A 2 -13.95 5.19 -0.69
N TYR A 3 -14.42 4.68 0.45
CA TYR A 3 -13.57 4.10 1.48
C TYR A 3 -13.70 2.56 1.49
N PRO A 4 -12.60 1.79 1.62
CA PRO A 4 -12.65 0.33 1.66
C PRO A 4 -13.45 -0.20 2.86
N THR A 5 -14.46 -1.04 2.60
CA THR A 5 -15.33 -1.63 3.64
C THR A 5 -15.41 -3.16 3.62
N GLN A 6 -14.89 -3.80 2.57
CA GLN A 6 -14.91 -5.25 2.42
C GLN A 6 -13.65 -5.89 3.01
N PRO A 7 -13.75 -7.13 3.54
CA PRO A 7 -12.57 -7.90 3.94
C PRO A 7 -11.56 -8.04 2.81
N MET A 8 -10.27 -8.04 3.15
CA MET A 8 -9.16 -8.12 2.19
C MET A 8 -8.20 -9.25 2.52
N GLN A 9 -7.40 -9.63 1.52
CA GLN A 9 -6.31 -10.59 1.66
C GLN A 9 -4.99 -9.91 1.32
N VAL A 10 -3.92 -10.31 2.03
CA VAL A 10 -2.56 -9.86 1.71
C VAL A 10 -1.98 -10.80 0.66
N ILE A 11 -1.56 -10.24 -0.48
CA ILE A 11 -0.97 -10.99 -1.59
C ILE A 11 0.37 -10.34 -1.95
N ALA A 12 1.39 -11.16 -2.18
CA ALA A 12 2.68 -10.74 -2.73
C ALA A 12 2.93 -11.49 -4.03
N SER A 13 3.35 -10.79 -5.07
CA SER A 13 3.65 -11.38 -6.38
C SER A 13 4.83 -10.67 -7.06
N LEU A 14 5.54 -11.41 -7.91
CA LEU A 14 6.54 -10.91 -8.84
C LEU A 14 6.09 -11.35 -10.24
N TRP A 15 5.84 -10.41 -11.14
CA TRP A 15 5.28 -10.69 -12.46
C TRP A 15 5.73 -9.64 -13.51
N ASN A 16 5.58 -9.97 -14.79
CA ASN A 16 5.97 -9.12 -15.91
C ASN A 16 4.88 -8.07 -16.25
N GLY A 17 5.14 -6.81 -15.93
CA GLY A 17 4.28 -5.65 -16.26
C GLY A 17 4.78 -4.77 -17.40
N GLU A 18 5.55 -5.29 -18.37
CA GLU A 18 6.26 -4.51 -19.39
C GLU A 18 5.41 -3.56 -20.25
N ASN A 19 4.09 -3.73 -20.27
CA ASN A 19 3.20 -2.82 -20.99
C ASN A 19 3.07 -1.44 -20.32
N TRP A 20 3.47 -1.29 -19.05
CA TRP A 20 3.31 -0.03 -18.32
C TRP A 20 4.40 0.24 -17.26
N ALA A 21 5.07 -0.78 -16.73
CA ALA A 21 5.86 -0.67 -15.50
C ALA A 21 7.09 0.25 -15.58
N THR A 22 7.83 0.25 -16.70
CA THR A 22 9.09 1.01 -16.83
C THR A 22 8.97 2.05 -17.95
N ASP A 23 9.12 3.33 -17.60
CA ASP A 23 8.94 4.49 -18.51
C ASP A 23 7.62 4.39 -19.31
N GLY A 24 6.52 4.13 -18.61
CA GLY A 24 5.19 3.96 -19.23
C GLY A 24 5.09 2.80 -20.22
N GLY A 25 5.97 1.79 -20.08
CA GLY A 25 6.01 0.61 -20.96
C GLY A 25 6.94 0.72 -22.16
N LYS A 26 7.72 1.81 -22.28
CA LYS A 26 8.72 1.97 -23.36
C LYS A 26 9.92 1.04 -23.19
N ILE A 27 10.32 0.76 -21.96
CA ILE A 27 11.43 -0.15 -21.65
C ILE A 27 10.85 -1.53 -21.36
N LYS A 28 11.21 -2.51 -22.20
CA LYS A 28 10.76 -3.90 -22.08
C LYS A 28 11.71 -4.72 -21.23
N ILE A 29 11.20 -5.82 -20.68
CA ILE A 29 12.01 -6.75 -19.90
C ILE A 29 13.06 -7.43 -20.80
N ASP A 30 14.29 -7.53 -20.30
CA ASP A 30 15.34 -8.30 -20.96
C ASP A 30 15.56 -9.62 -20.23
N TRP A 31 15.02 -10.68 -20.80
CA TRP A 31 15.03 -12.03 -20.23
C TRP A 31 16.43 -12.64 -20.09
N ARG A 32 17.46 -12.06 -20.71
CA ARG A 32 18.86 -12.51 -20.52
C ARG A 32 19.36 -12.29 -19.09
N TYR A 33 18.72 -11.38 -18.33
CA TYR A 33 19.04 -11.13 -16.92
C TYR A 33 18.25 -12.02 -15.93
N ALA A 34 17.48 -12.98 -16.43
CA ALA A 34 16.80 -13.94 -15.56
C ALA A 34 17.83 -14.83 -14.81
N PRO A 35 17.49 -15.33 -13.61
CA PRO A 35 16.21 -15.18 -12.92
C PRO A 35 16.04 -13.84 -12.21
N PHE A 36 14.81 -13.30 -12.24
CA PHE A 36 14.42 -12.15 -11.43
C PHE A 36 13.96 -12.64 -10.06
N VAL A 37 14.66 -12.25 -9.00
CA VAL A 37 14.42 -12.78 -7.65
C VAL A 37 14.00 -11.66 -6.70
N ALA A 38 12.86 -11.86 -6.03
CA ALA A 38 12.42 -11.05 -4.90
C ALA A 38 12.42 -11.92 -3.63
N SER A 39 13.03 -11.43 -2.55
CA SER A 39 13.11 -12.13 -1.28
C SER A 39 12.27 -11.40 -0.22
N PHE A 40 11.43 -12.15 0.49
CA PHE A 40 10.50 -11.63 1.48
C PHE A 40 10.80 -12.21 2.87
N ARG A 41 10.57 -11.41 3.92
CA ARG A 41 10.69 -11.82 5.33
C ARG A 41 9.72 -11.02 6.19
N GLY A 42 9.45 -11.50 7.40
CA GLY A 42 8.62 -10.77 8.37
C GLY A 42 7.12 -10.82 8.07
N PHE A 43 6.58 -12.02 7.83
CA PHE A 43 5.17 -12.26 7.49
C PHE A 43 4.19 -12.10 8.68
N SER A 44 4.48 -11.17 9.62
CA SER A 44 3.60 -10.91 10.75
C SER A 44 2.37 -10.12 10.27
N ILE A 45 1.19 -10.63 10.60
CA ILE A 45 -0.09 -9.98 10.32
C ILE A 45 -0.77 -9.71 11.66
N ASP A 46 -0.87 -8.43 12.01
CA ASP A 46 -1.73 -7.95 13.09
C ASP A 46 -2.97 -7.31 12.45
N GLY A 47 -4.10 -7.98 12.56
CA GLY A 47 -5.32 -7.60 11.86
C GLY A 47 -6.57 -8.16 12.53
N CYS A 48 -7.73 -7.73 12.05
CA CYS A 48 -9.02 -8.27 12.48
C CYS A 48 -9.52 -9.31 11.46
N PRO A 49 -9.53 -10.61 11.80
CA PRO A 49 -9.97 -11.65 10.87
C PRO A 49 -11.47 -11.58 10.56
N ALA A 50 -11.82 -11.68 9.27
CA ALA A 50 -13.21 -11.76 8.81
C ALA A 50 -13.74 -13.20 8.93
N ASN A 51 -13.98 -13.66 10.16
CA ASN A 51 -14.37 -15.04 10.48
C ASN A 51 -15.86 -15.35 10.19
N GLY A 52 -16.43 -14.81 9.11
CA GLY A 52 -17.87 -14.96 8.79
C GLY A 52 -18.83 -14.18 9.69
N HIS A 53 -18.35 -13.62 10.80
CA HIS A 53 -19.02 -12.55 11.54
C HIS A 53 -18.82 -11.23 10.79
N GLY A 54 -19.83 -10.36 10.80
CA GLY A 54 -19.75 -9.06 10.13
C GLY A 54 -18.57 -8.20 10.59
N THR A 55 -18.13 -7.26 9.74
CA THR A 55 -16.95 -6.42 9.95
C THR A 55 -17.04 -5.48 11.15
N GLN A 56 -18.21 -5.37 11.79
CA GLN A 56 -18.45 -4.49 12.95
C GLN A 56 -17.53 -4.82 14.13
N GLN A 57 -17.14 -6.09 14.29
CA GLN A 57 -16.21 -6.50 15.35
C GLN A 57 -14.83 -5.86 15.20
N CYS A 58 -14.43 -5.51 13.97
CA CYS A 58 -13.15 -4.89 13.67
C CYS A 58 -13.08 -3.41 14.06
N SER A 59 -14.21 -2.78 14.34
CA SER A 59 -14.30 -1.40 14.82
C SER A 59 -14.20 -1.29 16.35
N LEU A 60 -14.06 -2.41 17.06
CA LEU A 60 -14.00 -2.40 18.53
C LEU A 60 -12.70 -1.76 19.05
N PRO A 61 -12.73 -1.06 20.21
CA PRO A 61 -11.55 -0.41 20.79
C PRO A 61 -10.42 -1.37 21.22
N LYS A 62 -10.66 -2.68 21.24
CA LYS A 62 -9.65 -3.70 21.57
C LYS A 62 -8.48 -3.72 20.59
N TYR A 63 -8.68 -3.23 19.37
CA TYR A 63 -7.61 -3.09 18.38
C TYR A 63 -6.93 -1.74 18.55
N TRP A 64 -5.60 -1.74 18.68
CA TRP A 64 -4.83 -0.53 19.02
C TRP A 64 -5.01 0.59 17.98
N TRP A 65 -5.20 0.25 16.71
CA TRP A 65 -5.41 1.21 15.62
C TRP A 65 -6.77 1.92 15.67
N ASN A 66 -7.73 1.42 16.45
CA ASN A 66 -9.02 2.09 16.66
C ASN A 66 -8.97 3.12 17.80
N THR A 67 -7.82 3.29 18.47
CA THR A 67 -7.69 4.29 19.53
C THR A 67 -7.56 5.70 18.94
N GLY A 68 -7.94 6.72 19.72
CA GLY A 68 -7.94 8.13 19.28
C GLY A 68 -6.60 8.61 18.71
N THR A 69 -5.49 8.04 19.17
CA THR A 69 -4.12 8.32 18.71
C THR A 69 -3.91 8.07 17.22
N TYR A 70 -4.64 7.12 16.63
CA TYR A 70 -4.45 6.71 15.23
C TYR A 70 -5.51 7.27 14.27
N THR A 71 -6.32 8.22 14.75
CA THR A 71 -7.29 8.95 13.91
C THR A 71 -6.62 9.96 12.99
N SER A 72 -5.40 10.40 13.31
CA SER A 72 -4.63 11.31 12.47
C SER A 72 -3.13 11.14 12.67
N LEU A 73 -2.35 11.51 11.66
CA LEU A 73 -0.90 11.57 11.78
C LEU A 73 -0.47 12.66 12.77
N SER A 74 0.59 12.38 13.53
CA SER A 74 1.27 13.37 14.38
C SER A 74 1.89 14.51 13.55
N ALA A 75 2.21 15.63 14.19
CA ALA A 75 2.87 16.76 13.52
C ALA A 75 4.18 16.34 12.83
N THR A 76 5.00 15.52 13.50
CA THR A 76 6.25 15.00 12.96
C THR A 76 6.03 14.08 11.76
N GLN A 77 5.02 13.19 11.82
CA GLN A 77 4.65 12.32 10.69
C GLN A 77 4.17 13.13 9.48
N LYS A 78 3.39 14.20 9.71
CA LYS A 78 2.95 15.11 8.64
C LYS A 78 4.13 15.82 7.98
N ILE A 79 5.12 16.28 8.75
CA ILE A 79 6.34 16.90 8.22
C ILE A 79 7.12 15.88 7.36
N ALA A 80 7.31 14.66 7.85
CA ALA A 80 7.99 13.60 7.10
C ALA A 80 7.27 13.28 5.78
N TYR A 81 5.94 13.14 5.81
CA TYR A 81 5.11 12.96 4.62
C TYR A 81 5.32 14.08 3.60
N GLN A 82 5.29 15.35 4.03
CA GLN A 82 5.49 16.50 3.14
C GLN A 82 6.90 16.54 2.56
N GLN A 83 7.92 16.17 3.33
CA GLN A 83 9.29 16.08 2.83
C GLN A 83 9.43 15.03 1.74
N VAL A 84 8.81 13.85 1.92
CA VAL A 84 8.81 12.80 0.90
C VAL A 84 8.10 13.27 -0.37
N ARG A 85 6.91 13.87 -0.22
CA ARG A 85 6.16 14.41 -1.35
C ARG A 85 6.95 15.45 -2.14
N ARG A 86 7.57 16.41 -1.46
CA ARG A 86 8.33 17.48 -2.12
C ARG A 86 9.58 16.98 -2.86
N LYS A 87 10.24 15.94 -2.34
CA LYS A 87 11.55 15.50 -2.83
C LYS A 87 11.51 14.30 -3.78
N TYR A 88 10.56 13.39 -3.60
CA TYR A 88 10.60 12.07 -4.23
C TYR A 88 9.32 11.70 -4.99
N LEU A 89 8.24 12.48 -4.90
CA LEU A 89 7.01 12.18 -5.63
C LEU A 89 7.18 12.55 -7.11
N THR A 90 7.03 11.55 -7.99
CA THR A 90 7.16 11.72 -9.44
C THR A 90 5.81 11.78 -10.16
N TYR A 91 4.73 11.28 -9.55
CA TYR A 91 3.39 11.26 -10.11
C TYR A 91 2.32 11.38 -9.01
N ASP A 92 1.22 12.09 -9.29
CA ASP A 92 0.07 12.24 -8.39
C ASP A 92 -1.23 12.44 -9.18
N TYR A 93 -2.14 11.47 -9.10
CA TYR A 93 -3.43 11.52 -9.79
C TYR A 93 -4.30 12.72 -9.39
N CYS A 94 -4.13 13.26 -8.18
CA CYS A 94 -4.87 14.45 -7.74
C CYS A 94 -4.40 15.73 -8.44
N SER A 95 -3.13 15.77 -8.85
CA SER A 95 -2.52 16.93 -9.51
C SER A 95 -2.53 16.79 -11.04
N ASP A 96 -2.73 15.57 -11.53
CA ASP A 96 -2.89 15.27 -12.94
C ASP A 96 -4.20 15.87 -13.45
N ARG A 97 -4.11 16.68 -14.51
CA ARG A 97 -5.25 17.37 -15.15
C ARG A 97 -5.42 16.94 -16.61
N ALA A 98 -4.63 15.97 -17.05
CA ALA A 98 -4.74 15.41 -18.39
C ALA A 98 -6.08 14.71 -18.60
#